data_AF-A0A4U9HP91-F1
#
_entry.id   AF-A0A4U9HP91-F1
#
_cell.length_a   1.000
_cell.length_b   1.000
_cell.length_c   1.000
_cell.angle_alpha   90.00
_cell.angle_beta   90.00
_cell.angle_gamma   90.00
#
_symmetry.space_group_name_H-M   'P 1'
#
loop_
_entity.id
_entity.type
_entity.pdbx_description
1 polymer ?
#
loop_
_entity_poly.entity_id
_entity_poly.type
_entity_poly.pdbx_seq_one_letter_code
_entity_poly.pdbx_strand_id
1 'polypeptide(L)'
;MTVLGPHRAALMNSLADALKAADQHSKAEAIGQADMFGVLAEEPEQIEQSYASCQPWPEQTVLDGERETLGLYLTGHPINQYLKEIERYVRRLSAERHASDRTW
;
A
#
# COMPACT_ATOMS: atom_id res chain seq x y z
N MET A 1 -6.93 1.52 6.54
CA MET A 1 -6.28 0.28 6.04
C MET A 1 -4.80 0.16 6.41
N THR A 2 -4.10 1.23 6.78
CA THR A 2 -2.66 1.18 7.15
C THR A 2 -2.36 0.82 8.61
N VAL A 3 -3.36 0.84 9.50
CA VAL A 3 -3.18 0.57 10.94
C VAL A 3 -3.42 -0.90 11.32
N LEU A 4 -3.99 -1.69 10.40
CA LEU A 4 -4.57 -3.01 10.69
C LEU A 4 -3.65 -4.19 10.35
N GLY A 5 -2.50 -3.98 9.70
CA GLY A 5 -1.61 -5.06 9.29
C GLY A 5 -0.28 -4.56 8.71
N PRO A 6 0.67 -5.47 8.49
CA PRO A 6 2.05 -5.11 8.13
C PRO A 6 2.14 -4.39 6.78
N HIS A 7 1.36 -4.82 5.78
CA HIS A 7 1.36 -4.24 4.44
C HIS A 7 -0.04 -4.23 3.80
N ARG A 8 -0.33 -3.21 2.97
CA ARG A 8 -1.60 -3.09 2.24
C ARG A 8 -1.86 -4.27 1.29
N ALA A 9 -0.80 -4.81 0.68
CA ALA A 9 -0.86 -5.97 -0.19
C ALA A 9 -1.40 -7.21 0.54
N ALA A 10 -0.89 -7.47 1.74
CA ALA A 10 -1.29 -8.60 2.58
C ALA A 10 -2.78 -8.49 3.00
N LEU A 11 -3.22 -7.29 3.35
CA LEU A 11 -4.63 -7.02 3.69
C LEU A 11 -5.57 -7.16 2.50
N MET A 12 -5.14 -6.77 1.30
CA MET A 12 -5.95 -6.95 0.09
C MET A 12 -6.09 -8.42 -0.28
N ASN A 13 -5.06 -9.23 -0.03
CA ASN A 13 -5.11 -10.68 -0.27
C ASN A 13 -6.07 -11.38 0.72
N SER A 14 -5.99 -11.06 2.01
CA SER A 14 -6.87 -11.68 3.02
C SER A 14 -8.30 -11.16 2.99
N LEU A 15 -8.58 -10.03 2.35
CA LEU A 15 -9.90 -9.42 2.29
C LEU A 15 -10.96 -10.37 1.71
N ALA A 16 -10.62 -11.08 0.63
CA ALA A 16 -11.54 -11.97 -0.07
C ALA A 16 -11.93 -13.18 0.80
N ASP A 17 -10.94 -13.76 1.48
CA ASP A 17 -11.14 -14.90 2.37
C ASP A 17 -11.94 -14.48 3.62
N ALA A 18 -11.62 -13.32 4.20
CA ALA A 18 -12.37 -12.75 5.32
C ALA A 18 -13.84 -12.45 4.95
N LEU A 19 -14.10 -11.92 3.76
CA LEU A 19 -15.46 -11.70 3.25
C LEU A 19 -16.22 -13.00 3.09
N LYS A 20 -15.57 -14.05 2.58
CA LYS A 20 -16.18 -15.38 2.42
C LYS A 20 -16.53 -16.01 3.76
N ALA A 21 -15.63 -15.92 4.73
CA ALA A 21 -15.89 -16.39 6.09
C ALA A 21 -17.04 -15.62 6.76
N ALA A 22 -17.10 -14.30 6.58
CA ALA A 22 -18.19 -13.47 7.10
C ALA A 22 -19.56 -13.82 6.47
N ASP A 23 -19.60 -14.06 5.15
CA ASP A 23 -20.83 -14.47 4.46
C ASP A 23 -21.31 -15.86 4.92
N GLN A 24 -20.39 -16.80 5.14
CA GLN A 24 -20.70 -18.11 5.72
C GLN A 24 -21.27 -17.98 7.13
N HIS A 25 -20.66 -17.14 7.96
CA HIS A 25 -21.13 -16.89 9.32
C HIS A 25 -22.54 -16.28 9.32
N SER A 26 -22.78 -15.26 8.50
CA SER A 26 -24.11 -14.62 8.38
C SER A 26 -25.18 -15.60 7.91
N LYS A 27 -24.86 -16.49 6.96
CA LYS A 27 -25.77 -17.54 6.49
C LYS A 27 -26.06 -18.60 7.55
N ALA A 28 -25.04 -19.04 8.29
CA ALA A 28 -25.21 -20.01 9.36
C ALA A 28 -26.11 -19.47 10.48
N GLU A 29 -25.91 -18.20 10.86
CA GLU A 29 -26.74 -17.48 11.82
C GLU A 29 -28.19 -17.35 11.34
N ALA A 30 -28.40 -16.99 10.06
CA ALA A 30 -29.73 -16.84 9.47
C ALA A 30 -30.53 -18.16 9.41
N ILE A 31 -29.86 -19.31 9.29
CA ILE A 31 -30.47 -20.64 9.25
C ILE A 31 -30.69 -21.20 10.67
N GLY A 32 -30.28 -20.46 11.71
CA GLY A 32 -30.38 -20.89 13.11
C GLY A 32 -29.43 -22.04 13.46
N GLN A 33 -28.47 -22.32 12.58
CA GLN A 33 -27.42 -23.31 12.82
C GLN A 33 -26.26 -22.59 13.51
N ALA A 34 -26.30 -22.55 14.84
CA ALA A 34 -25.15 -22.14 15.62
C ALA A 34 -24.01 -23.12 15.32
N ASP A 35 -23.06 -22.67 14.52
CA ASP A 35 -21.96 -23.48 14.07
C ASP A 35 -21.07 -23.88 15.26
N MET A 36 -21.15 -25.14 15.69
CA MET A 36 -20.39 -25.64 16.84
C MET A 36 -18.91 -25.87 16.52
N PHE A 37 -18.49 -25.76 15.25
CA PHE A 37 -17.11 -26.03 14.82
C PHE A 37 -16.55 -25.07 13.75
N GLY A 38 -17.38 -24.27 13.07
CA GLY A 38 -16.99 -23.54 11.86
C GLY A 38 -16.81 -22.03 12.02
N VAL A 39 -16.60 -21.56 13.25
CA VAL A 39 -15.62 -20.50 13.46
C VAL A 39 -14.37 -21.15 14.01
N LEU A 40 -13.70 -21.96 13.19
CA LEU A 40 -12.24 -22.05 13.30
C LEU A 40 -11.76 -20.63 12.99
N ALA A 41 -11.72 -19.79 14.02
CA ALA A 41 -10.88 -18.61 13.98
C ALA A 41 -9.51 -19.17 13.63
N GLU A 42 -9.08 -18.98 12.38
CA GLU A 42 -7.73 -19.31 11.97
C GLU A 42 -6.82 -18.80 13.07
N GLU A 43 -6.04 -19.69 13.68
CA GLU A 43 -5.21 -19.30 14.80
C GLU A 43 -4.39 -18.09 14.38
N PRO A 44 -4.18 -17.11 15.27
CA PRO A 44 -3.48 -15.87 14.90
C PRO A 44 -2.14 -16.14 14.20
N GLU A 45 -1.48 -17.26 14.51
CA GLU A 45 -0.27 -17.74 13.82
C GLU A 45 -0.46 -18.10 12.33
N GLN A 46 -1.59 -18.71 11.93
CA GLN A 46 -1.87 -19.03 10.52
C GLN A 46 -2.15 -17.76 9.71
N ILE A 47 -2.85 -16.80 10.31
CA ILE A 47 -3.12 -15.50 9.71
C ILE A 47 -1.81 -14.72 9.53
N GLU A 48 -0.93 -14.72 10.53
CA GLU A 48 0.40 -14.09 10.45
C GLU A 48 1.29 -14.74 9.38
N GLN A 49 1.26 -16.07 9.23
CA GLN A 49 1.99 -16.78 8.18
C GLN A 49 1.46 -16.47 6.77
N SER A 50 0.14 -16.36 6.61
CA SER A 50 -0.50 -15.92 5.37
C SER A 50 -0.02 -14.52 4.98
N TYR A 51 0.04 -13.59 5.93
CA TYR A 51 0.55 -12.24 5.70
C TYR A 51 2.04 -12.18 5.35
N ALA A 52 2.87 -13.05 5.95
CA ALA A 52 4.30 -13.10 5.70
C ALA A 52 4.65 -13.58 4.27
N SER A 53 3.74 -14.31 3.62
CA SER A 53 3.95 -14.82 2.25
C SER A 53 3.84 -13.74 1.16
N CYS A 54 3.18 -12.63 1.45
CA CYS A 54 2.88 -11.59 0.46
C CYS A 54 3.98 -10.53 0.40
N GLN A 55 4.55 -10.34 -0.79
CA GLN A 55 5.48 -9.24 -1.03
C GLN A 55 4.76 -7.88 -0.93
N PRO A 56 5.36 -6.87 -0.28
CA PRO A 56 4.80 -5.53 -0.23
C PRO A 56 4.75 -4.91 -1.63
N TRP A 57 3.76 -4.04 -1.87
CA TRP A 57 3.63 -3.36 -3.15
C TRP A 57 4.78 -2.34 -3.37
N PRO A 58 5.25 -2.20 -4.62
CA PRO A 58 6.13 -1.11 -4.99
C PRO A 58 5.51 0.25 -4.66
N GLU A 59 6.35 1.21 -4.28
CA GLU A 59 5.92 2.58 -3.93
C GLU A 59 5.11 3.24 -5.05
N GLN A 60 5.49 3.01 -6.31
CA GLN A 60 4.76 3.52 -7.48
C GLN A 60 3.30 3.04 -7.51
N THR A 61 3.07 1.74 -7.29
CA THR A 61 1.73 1.15 -7.25
C THR A 61 0.88 1.73 -6.11
N VAL A 62 1.51 1.99 -4.95
CA VAL A 62 0.83 2.62 -3.81
C VAL A 62 0.43 4.06 -4.14
N LEU A 63 1.36 4.84 -4.69
CA LEU A 63 1.11 6.24 -5.07
C LEU A 63 0.01 6.31 -6.14
N ASP A 64 0.03 5.45 -7.14
CA ASP A 64 -1.01 5.41 -8.17
C ASP A 64 -2.37 5.07 -7.58
N GLY A 65 -2.44 4.14 -6.62
CA GLY A 65 -3.66 3.85 -5.87
C GLY A 65 -4.14 5.02 -5.01
N GLU A 66 -3.24 5.81 -4.41
CA GLU A 66 -3.60 7.04 -3.69
C GLU A 66 -4.21 8.08 -4.63
N ARG A 67 -3.60 8.28 -5.80
CA ARG A 67 -4.14 9.18 -6.82
C ARG A 67 -5.51 8.71 -7.33
N GLU A 68 -5.69 7.43 -7.58
CA GLU A 68 -6.96 6.90 -8.10
C GLU A 68 -8.10 7.02 -7.07
N THR A 69 -7.80 6.75 -5.79
CA THR A 69 -8.82 6.73 -4.74
C THR A 69 -9.08 8.10 -4.11
N LEU A 70 -8.05 8.92 -3.93
CA LEU A 70 -8.14 10.23 -3.26
C LEU A 70 -8.02 11.42 -4.23
N GLY A 71 -7.58 11.19 -5.46
CA GLY A 71 -7.27 12.27 -6.42
C GLY A 71 -5.93 12.97 -6.17
N LEU A 72 -5.19 12.58 -5.14
CA LEU A 72 -3.93 13.22 -4.72
C LEU A 72 -2.97 12.20 -4.11
N TYR A 73 -1.67 12.52 -4.14
CA TYR A 73 -0.64 11.72 -3.49
C TYR A 73 -0.44 12.21 -2.04
N LEU A 74 -0.58 11.32 -1.05
CA LEU A 74 -0.54 11.67 0.37
C LEU A 74 0.79 11.26 1.02
N THR A 75 1.29 10.08 0.70
CA THR A 75 2.48 9.50 1.34
C THR A 75 3.80 9.86 0.63
N GLY A 76 3.72 10.38 -0.60
CA GLY A 76 4.89 10.75 -1.39
C GLY A 76 4.52 11.48 -2.67
N HIS A 77 5.46 11.59 -3.60
CA HIS A 77 5.21 12.12 -4.94
C HIS A 77 6.09 11.37 -5.94
N PRO A 78 5.59 11.03 -7.15
CA PRO A 78 6.40 10.34 -8.17
C PRO A 78 7.73 11.02 -8.53
N ILE A 79 7.87 12.32 -8.24
CA ILE A 79 9.05 13.12 -8.52
C ILE A 79 10.21 12.82 -7.55
N ASN A 80 9.92 12.20 -6.40
CA ASN A 80 10.91 11.89 -5.37
C ASN A 80 12.07 11.04 -5.90
N GLN A 81 11.78 10.16 -6.87
CA GLN A 81 12.73 9.31 -7.58
C GLN A 81 13.84 10.13 -8.27
N TYR A 82 13.48 11.33 -8.75
CA TYR A 82 14.32 12.18 -9.60
C TYR A 82 14.95 13.35 -8.85
N LEU A 83 14.68 13.53 -7.55
CA LEU A 83 15.16 14.70 -6.80
C LEU A 83 16.69 14.87 -6.88
N LYS A 84 17.45 13.78 -6.81
CA LYS A 84 18.91 13.79 -6.93
C LYS A 84 19.39 14.26 -8.31
N GLU A 85 18.68 13.87 -9.37
CA GLU A 85 19.00 14.29 -10.73
C GLU A 85 18.63 15.76 -10.94
N ILE A 86 17.46 16.18 -10.44
CA ILE A 86 16.98 17.55 -10.51
C ILE A 86 17.96 18.50 -9.80
N GLU A 87 18.41 18.16 -8.59
CA GLU A 87 19.41 18.95 -7.86
C GLU A 87 20.71 19.13 -8.67
N ARG A 88 21.16 18.07 -9.34
CA ARG A 88 22.35 18.10 -10.19
C ARG A 88 22.18 19.02 -11.40
N TYR A 89 21.01 19.02 -12.04
CA TYR A 89 20.73 19.90 -13.18
C TYR A 89 20.57 21.36 -12.75
N VAL A 90 19.86 21.62 -11.65
CA VAL A 90 19.68 22.97 -11.10
C VAL A 90 21.02 23.59 -10.72
N ARG A 91 21.91 22.82 -10.08
CA ARG A 91 23.27 23.28 -9.72
C ARG A 91 24.14 23.58 -10.94
N ARG A 92 23.98 22.80 -12.02
CA ARG A 92 24.71 23.05 -13.28
C ARG A 92 24.21 24.34 -13.95
N LEU A 93 22.89 24.50 -14.06
CA LEU A 93 22.25 25.70 -14.62
C LEU A 93 22.63 26.98 -13.88
N SER A 94 22.69 26.95 -12.55
CA SER A 94 23.10 28.12 -11.76
C SER A 94 24.59 28.43 -11.94
N ALA A 95 25.45 27.42 -12.04
CA ALA A 95 26.87 27.60 -12.32
C ALA A 95 27.14 28.18 -13.71
N GLU A 96 26.38 27.74 -14.72
CA GLU A 96 26.46 28.27 -16.10
C GLU A 96 26.02 29.73 -16.18
N ARG A 97 24.93 30.11 -15.49
CA ARG A 97 24.50 31.51 -15.37
C ARG A 97 25.58 32.41 -14.77
N HIS A 98 26.19 32.00 -13.66
CA HIS A 98 27.27 32.76 -13.04
C HIS A 98 28.56 32.81 -13.88
N ALA A 99 28.79 31.85 -14.77
CA ALA A 99 29.91 31.91 -15.71
C ALA A 99 29.65 32.92 -16.84
N SER A 100 28.41 32.99 -17.33
CA SER A 100 28.01 33.94 -18.39
C SER A 100 27.96 35.40 -17.91
N ASP A 101 27.64 35.65 -16.64
CA ASP A 101 27.59 37.01 -16.06
C ASP A 101 28.98 37.60 -15.76
N ARG A 102 30.03 36.78 -15.75
CA ARG A 102 31.42 37.23 -15.49
C ARG A 102 32.22 37.50 -16.77
N THR A 103 31.62 37.29 -17.94
CA THR A 103 32.26 37.46 -19.24
C THR A 103 31.60 38.59 -20.04
N TRP A 104 31.52 39.78 -19.44
CA TRP A 104 31.31 41.07 -20.12
C TRP A 104 31.96 42.18 -19.29
#